data_AF-A0AAV4T9N8-F1
#
_entry.id   AF-A0AAV4T9N8-F1
#
_cell.length_a   1.000
_cell.length_b   1.000
_cell.length_c   1.000
_cell.angle_alpha   90.00
_cell.angle_beta   90.00
_cell.angle_gamma   90.00
#
_symmetry.space_group_name_H-M   'P 1'
#
loop_
_entity.id
_entity.type
_entity.pdbx_description
1 polymer ?
#
loop_
_entity_poly.entity_id
_entity_poly.type
_entity_poly.pdbx_seq_one_letter_code
_entity_poly.pdbx_strand_id
1 'polypeptide(L)'
;MNREKNPWKRKRWTDQKGDKMKAIPNVEVKQLKLKQLEKELELENLWKERSASFKTEFEDDLVIVIKSVKTFYMPVPNRYELFHLFVQSLEKVFKVKNVFEELKSEILLNILGEKANNLIVYISEEDLKNYDN
;
A
#
# COMPACT_ATOMS: atom_id res chain seq x y z
N MET A 1 67.24 -47.33 1.76
CA MET A 1 65.89 -47.82 2.14
C MET A 1 64.93 -46.65 2.19
N ASN A 2 63.84 -46.74 1.42
CA ASN A 2 62.83 -45.72 1.16
C ASN A 2 62.13 -45.21 2.42
N ARG A 3 61.86 -43.90 2.49
CA ARG A 3 60.78 -43.35 3.34
C ARG A 3 59.67 -42.84 2.42
N GLU A 4 58.65 -43.66 2.24
CA GLU A 4 57.43 -43.36 1.49
C GLU A 4 56.74 -42.12 2.09
N LYS A 5 56.55 -41.09 1.25
CA LYS A 5 55.74 -39.92 1.58
C LYS A 5 54.28 -40.32 1.46
N ASN A 6 53.65 -40.60 2.60
CA ASN A 6 52.29 -41.10 2.69
C ASN A 6 51.26 -40.07 2.14
N PRO A 7 50.61 -40.32 0.99
CA PRO A 7 49.87 -39.30 0.21
C PRO A 7 48.51 -38.91 0.80
N TRP A 8 48.01 -39.66 1.79
CA TRP A 8 46.65 -39.51 2.35
C TRP A 8 46.53 -38.39 3.39
N LYS A 9 47.64 -37.90 3.95
CA LYS A 9 47.65 -36.88 5.01
C LYS A 9 47.46 -35.43 4.51
N ARG A 10 47.61 -35.18 3.20
CA ARG A 10 47.43 -33.84 2.60
C ARG A 10 45.98 -33.53 2.19
N LYS A 11 45.16 -34.56 1.98
CA LYS A 11 43.79 -34.49 1.43
C LYS A 11 42.68 -34.25 2.46
N ARG A 12 43.00 -33.83 3.69
CA ARG A 12 42.00 -33.57 4.76
C ARG A 12 41.90 -32.09 5.15
N TRP A 13 42.96 -31.31 4.89
CA TRP A 13 43.04 -29.91 5.27
C TRP A 13 42.45 -28.96 4.22
N THR A 14 42.30 -29.42 2.98
CA THR A 14 41.76 -28.66 1.84
C THR A 14 40.23 -28.61 1.81
N ASP A 15 39.59 -29.61 2.41
CA ASP A 15 38.18 -29.92 2.29
C ASP A 15 37.41 -29.32 3.47
N GLN A 16 38.00 -29.28 4.66
CA GLN A 16 37.46 -28.53 5.80
C GLN A 16 37.52 -27.00 5.65
N LYS A 17 38.42 -26.46 4.82
CA LYS A 17 38.49 -25.02 4.53
C LYS A 17 37.49 -24.59 3.44
N GLY A 18 37.21 -25.45 2.47
CA GLY A 18 36.27 -25.17 1.38
C GLY A 18 34.80 -25.16 1.81
N ASP A 19 34.44 -25.95 2.81
CA ASP A 19 33.04 -26.08 3.27
C ASP A 19 32.61 -24.91 4.17
N LYS A 20 33.53 -24.45 5.04
CA LYS A 20 33.30 -23.30 5.92
C LYS A 20 33.18 -21.96 5.16
N MET A 21 33.82 -21.82 4.00
CA MET A 21 33.79 -20.57 3.23
C MET A 21 32.54 -20.42 2.34
N LYS A 22 31.78 -21.49 2.09
CA LYS A 22 30.56 -21.43 1.27
C LYS A 22 29.28 -21.18 2.07
N ALA A 23 29.28 -21.46 3.37
CA ALA A 23 28.11 -21.29 4.23
C ALA A 23 27.95 -19.87 4.80
N ILE A 24 29.05 -19.14 4.99
CA ILE A 24 29.07 -17.79 5.61
C ILE A 24 28.28 -16.73 4.79
N PRO A 25 28.39 -16.65 3.45
CA PRO A 25 27.64 -15.67 2.67
C PRO A 25 26.13 -15.89 2.74
N ASN A 26 25.70 -17.14 2.88
CA ASN A 26 24.30 -17.52 2.91
C ASN A 26 23.64 -17.13 4.25
N VAL A 27 24.37 -17.24 5.36
CA VAL A 27 23.85 -16.88 6.68
C VAL A 27 23.70 -15.36 6.83
N GLU A 28 24.69 -14.58 6.40
CA GLU A 28 24.61 -13.11 6.45
C GLU A 28 23.50 -12.57 5.55
N VAL A 29 23.36 -13.10 4.33
CA VAL A 29 22.27 -12.72 3.41
C VAL A 29 20.90 -13.08 4.00
N LYS A 30 20.77 -14.24 4.64
CA LYS A 30 19.53 -14.63 5.34
C LYS A 30 19.20 -13.70 6.50
N GLN A 31 20.19 -13.29 7.29
CA GLN A 31 19.98 -12.35 8.40
C GLN A 31 19.57 -10.95 7.91
N LEU A 32 20.19 -10.47 6.83
CA LEU A 32 19.81 -9.20 6.21
C LEU A 32 18.37 -9.25 5.68
N LYS A 33 17.98 -10.35 5.05
CA LYS A 33 16.63 -10.54 4.52
C LYS A 33 15.57 -10.65 5.62
N LEU A 34 15.91 -11.29 6.73
CA LEU A 34 15.05 -11.34 7.93
C LEU A 34 14.84 -9.93 8.51
N LYS A 35 15.90 -9.15 8.68
CA LYS A 35 15.81 -7.77 9.18
C LYS A 35 14.95 -6.87 8.28
N GLN A 36 14.99 -7.09 6.97
CA GLN A 36 14.13 -6.36 6.03
C GLN A 36 12.65 -6.72 6.22
N LEU A 37 12.33 -8.01 6.34
CA LEU A 37 10.96 -8.47 6.56
C LEU A 37 10.41 -8.02 7.92
N GLU A 38 11.24 -8.02 8.97
CA GLU A 38 10.85 -7.50 10.29
C GLU A 38 10.52 -6.01 10.23
N LYS A 39 11.32 -5.22 9.51
CA LYS A 39 11.05 -3.79 9.27
C LYS A 39 9.76 -3.56 8.51
N GLU A 40 9.51 -4.36 7.47
CA GLU A 40 8.30 -4.26 6.65
C GLU A 40 7.04 -4.62 7.45
N LEU A 41 7.13 -5.66 8.29
CA LEU A 41 6.05 -6.06 9.19
C LEU A 41 5.81 -5.04 10.32
N GLU A 42 6.86 -4.43 10.84
CA GLU A 42 6.76 -3.31 11.81
C GLU A 42 6.02 -2.12 11.18
N LEU A 43 6.38 -1.75 9.94
CA LEU A 43 5.68 -0.70 9.20
C LEU A 43 4.22 -1.07 8.96
N GLU A 44 3.94 -2.29 8.48
CA GLU A 44 2.57 -2.73 8.22
C GLU A 44 1.71 -2.70 9.49
N ASN A 45 2.24 -3.12 10.63
CA ASN A 45 1.55 -3.03 11.92
C ASN A 45 1.32 -1.59 12.34
N LEU A 46 2.31 -0.69 12.18
CA LEU A 46 2.13 0.74 12.45
C LEU A 46 1.07 1.36 11.54
N TRP A 47 1.01 0.97 10.26
CA TRP A 47 -0.04 1.39 9.34
C TRP A 47 -1.41 0.86 9.77
N LYS A 48 -1.47 -0.39 10.25
CA LYS A 48 -2.71 -1.03 10.72
C LYS A 48 -3.21 -0.38 12.01
N GLU A 49 -2.35 -0.18 12.99
CA GLU A 49 -2.66 0.50 14.26
C GLU A 49 -3.08 1.94 14.02
N ARG A 50 -2.37 2.67 13.14
CA ARG A 50 -2.78 3.99 12.69
C ARG A 50 -4.18 3.92 12.05
N SER A 51 -4.40 3.06 11.07
CA SER A 51 -5.71 2.95 10.42
C SER A 51 -6.84 2.56 11.36
N ALA A 52 -6.57 1.74 12.39
CA ALA A 52 -7.53 1.35 13.41
C ALA A 52 -7.84 2.51 14.37
N SER A 53 -6.83 3.24 14.83
CA SER A 53 -6.98 4.45 15.64
C SER A 53 -7.75 5.53 14.88
N PHE A 54 -7.43 5.74 13.60
CA PHE A 54 -8.18 6.65 12.73
C PHE A 54 -9.64 6.23 12.57
N LYS A 55 -9.97 4.94 12.45
CA LYS A 55 -11.36 4.48 12.35
C LYS A 55 -12.20 4.79 13.59
N THR A 56 -11.68 4.59 14.80
CA THR A 56 -12.45 4.78 16.04
C THR A 56 -12.63 6.24 16.44
N GLU A 57 -11.67 7.12 16.17
CA GLU A 57 -11.79 8.55 16.53
C GLU A 57 -12.50 9.37 15.44
N PHE A 58 -12.39 8.97 14.16
CA PHE A 58 -13.01 9.70 13.06
C PHE A 58 -14.41 9.21 12.68
N GLU A 59 -14.99 8.15 13.25
CA GLU A 59 -16.31 7.69 12.81
C GLU A 59 -17.41 8.75 13.06
N ASP A 60 -17.39 9.37 14.24
CA ASP A 60 -18.28 10.49 14.58
C ASP A 60 -17.91 11.78 13.82
N ASP A 61 -16.61 12.06 13.64
CA ASP A 61 -16.13 13.21 12.87
C ASP A 61 -16.39 13.06 11.37
N LEU A 62 -16.39 11.84 10.83
CA LEU A 62 -16.64 11.54 9.43
C LEU A 62 -18.10 11.80 9.09
N VAL A 63 -19.04 11.45 9.97
CA VAL A 63 -20.46 11.81 9.78
C VAL A 63 -20.64 13.33 9.76
N ILE A 64 -19.91 14.07 10.60
CA ILE A 64 -19.95 15.54 10.64
C ILE A 64 -19.29 16.15 9.39
N VAL A 65 -18.13 15.64 8.99
CA VAL A 65 -17.41 16.05 7.78
C VAL A 65 -18.25 15.76 6.54
N ILE A 66 -18.82 14.56 6.42
CA ILE A 66 -19.74 14.18 5.34
C ILE A 66 -20.91 15.16 5.30
N LYS A 67 -21.61 15.40 6.42
CA LYS A 67 -22.71 16.38 6.46
C LYS A 67 -22.26 17.78 6.07
N SER A 68 -21.09 18.24 6.53
CA SER A 68 -20.56 19.56 6.17
C SER A 68 -20.23 19.66 4.68
N VAL A 69 -19.61 18.63 4.11
CA VAL A 69 -19.35 18.54 2.68
C VAL A 69 -20.70 18.47 1.93
N LYS A 70 -21.71 17.76 2.45
CA LYS A 70 -23.06 17.68 1.87
C LYS A 70 -23.77 19.01 1.75
N THR A 71 -23.63 19.87 2.75
CA THR A 71 -24.23 21.20 2.72
C THR A 71 -23.52 22.13 1.73
N PHE A 72 -22.25 21.88 1.43
CA PHE A 72 -21.42 22.75 0.59
C PHE A 72 -21.22 22.26 -0.85
N TYR A 73 -21.59 21.02 -1.18
CA TYR A 73 -21.40 20.48 -2.52
C TYR A 73 -22.57 20.81 -3.46
N MET A 74 -22.27 20.94 -4.75
CA MET A 74 -23.26 20.99 -5.83
C MET A 74 -23.84 19.59 -6.09
N PRO A 75 -25.18 19.42 -6.25
CA PRO A 75 -25.80 18.11 -6.44
C PRO A 75 -25.09 17.30 -7.53
N VAL A 76 -24.98 15.98 -7.32
CA VAL A 76 -24.34 15.06 -8.27
C VAL A 76 -24.94 15.27 -9.67
N PRO A 77 -24.15 15.68 -10.67
CA PRO A 77 -24.66 15.93 -12.00
C PRO A 77 -25.22 14.67 -12.65
N ASN A 78 -26.21 14.84 -13.52
CA ASN A 78 -26.76 13.77 -14.36
C ASN A 78 -26.17 13.76 -15.78
N ARG A 79 -25.30 14.74 -16.09
CA ARG A 79 -24.65 14.97 -17.38
C ARG A 79 -23.14 14.96 -17.20
N TYR A 80 -22.43 14.24 -18.04
CA TYR A 80 -20.97 14.04 -17.90
C TYR A 80 -20.18 15.34 -18.11
N GLU A 81 -20.68 16.30 -18.90
CA GLU A 81 -20.00 17.57 -19.17
C GLU A 81 -19.84 18.43 -17.90
N LEU A 82 -20.72 18.22 -16.91
CA LEU A 82 -20.71 18.95 -15.65
C LEU A 82 -19.87 18.25 -14.57
N PHE A 83 -19.40 17.03 -14.82
CA PHE A 83 -18.62 16.27 -13.83
C PHE A 83 -17.28 16.92 -13.51
N HIS A 84 -16.65 17.57 -14.48
CA HIS A 84 -15.41 18.31 -14.25
C HIS A 84 -15.59 19.41 -13.18
N LEU A 85 -16.67 20.20 -13.30
CA LEU A 85 -16.99 21.26 -12.33
C LEU A 85 -17.37 20.69 -10.97
N PHE A 86 -18.08 19.56 -10.95
CA PHE A 86 -18.42 18.85 -9.73
C PHE A 86 -17.17 18.40 -8.96
N VAL A 87 -16.22 17.73 -9.63
CA VAL A 87 -14.96 17.29 -9.02
C VAL A 87 -14.15 18.49 -8.53
N GLN A 88 -14.02 19.55 -9.33
CA GLN A 88 -13.32 20.78 -8.91
C GLN A 88 -13.97 21.44 -7.68
N SER A 89 -15.30 21.42 -7.59
CA SER A 89 -16.01 21.96 -6.42
C SER A 89 -15.72 21.13 -5.17
N LEU A 90 -15.71 19.80 -5.28
CA LEU A 90 -15.40 18.89 -4.19
C LEU A 90 -13.97 19.04 -3.71
N GLU A 91 -13.00 19.14 -4.62
CA GLU A 91 -11.60 19.39 -4.25
C GLU A 91 -11.43 20.69 -3.45
N LYS A 92 -12.15 21.75 -3.84
CA LYS A 92 -12.14 23.02 -3.09
C LYS A 92 -12.72 22.84 -1.69
N VAL A 93 -13.84 22.13 -1.57
CA VAL A 93 -14.45 21.86 -0.25
C VAL A 93 -13.52 21.00 0.61
N PHE A 94 -12.89 19.97 0.06
CA PHE A 94 -11.93 19.14 0.76
C PHE A 94 -10.73 19.93 1.29
N LYS A 95 -10.21 20.88 0.50
CA LYS A 95 -9.14 21.79 0.93
C LYS A 95 -9.61 22.73 2.06
N VAL A 96 -10.76 23.36 1.89
CA VAL A 96 -11.32 24.30 2.91
C VAL A 96 -11.61 23.60 4.23
N LYS A 97 -12.01 22.33 4.18
CA LYS A 97 -12.35 21.52 5.35
C LYS A 97 -11.18 20.67 5.86
N ASN A 98 -9.99 20.79 5.28
CA ASN A 98 -8.81 19.99 5.61
C ASN A 98 -9.12 18.48 5.70
N VAL A 99 -9.86 17.95 4.73
CA VAL A 99 -10.24 16.54 4.68
C VAL A 99 -8.98 15.69 4.42
N PHE A 100 -8.73 14.73 5.31
CA PHE A 100 -7.65 13.74 5.17
C PHE A 100 -7.82 12.91 3.89
N GLU A 101 -6.72 12.56 3.23
CA GLU A 101 -6.77 11.84 1.96
C GLU A 101 -7.45 10.48 2.07
N GLU A 102 -7.23 9.81 3.19
CA GLU A 102 -7.78 8.51 3.51
C GLU A 102 -9.32 8.53 3.57
N LEU A 103 -9.92 9.71 3.86
CA LEU A 103 -11.36 9.87 3.99
C LEU A 103 -12.03 10.35 2.69
N LYS A 104 -11.27 10.88 1.72
CA LYS A 104 -11.85 11.49 0.51
C LYS A 104 -12.61 10.48 -0.34
N SER A 105 -12.08 9.28 -0.50
CA SER A 105 -12.73 8.21 -1.28
C SER A 105 -14.05 7.77 -0.64
N GLU A 106 -14.07 7.60 0.68
CA GLU A 106 -15.27 7.25 1.44
C GLU A 106 -16.34 8.36 1.38
N ILE A 107 -15.92 9.62 1.54
CA ILE A 107 -16.80 10.78 1.39
C ILE A 107 -17.34 10.84 -0.05
N LEU A 108 -16.49 10.65 -1.07
CA LEU A 108 -16.92 10.60 -2.48
C LEU A 108 -17.96 9.50 -2.71
N LEU A 109 -17.71 8.28 -2.24
CA LEU A 109 -18.67 7.17 -2.34
C LEU A 109 -20.00 7.51 -1.67
N ASN A 110 -19.96 8.16 -0.50
CA ASN A 110 -21.16 8.59 0.23
C ASN A 110 -21.95 9.70 -0.49
N ILE A 111 -21.27 10.59 -1.20
CA ILE A 111 -21.87 11.68 -1.98
C ILE A 111 -22.48 11.14 -3.27
N LEU A 112 -21.77 10.24 -3.94
CA LEU A 112 -22.23 9.62 -5.18
C LEU A 112 -23.39 8.65 -4.90
N GLY A 113 -23.35 7.93 -3.78
CA GLY A 113 -24.44 7.04 -3.33
C GLY A 113 -24.96 6.15 -4.44
N GLU A 114 -26.29 5.98 -4.51
CA GLU A 114 -26.96 5.21 -5.57
C GLU A 114 -26.82 5.84 -6.98
N LYS A 115 -26.44 7.13 -7.05
CA LYS A 115 -26.22 7.83 -8.32
C LYS A 115 -24.86 7.49 -8.95
N ALA A 116 -24.02 6.70 -8.29
CA ALA A 116 -22.81 6.13 -8.90
C ALA A 116 -23.15 5.31 -10.16
N ASN A 117 -24.36 4.74 -10.26
CA ASN A 117 -24.82 4.09 -11.49
C ASN A 117 -24.85 5.05 -12.69
N ASN A 118 -25.18 6.33 -12.49
CA ASN A 118 -25.14 7.32 -13.56
C ASN A 118 -23.70 7.58 -14.04
N LEU A 119 -22.70 7.35 -13.20
CA LEU A 119 -21.29 7.47 -13.58
C LEU A 119 -20.79 6.26 -14.35
N ILE A 120 -21.18 5.05 -13.93
CA ILE A 120 -20.76 3.79 -14.55
C ILE A 120 -21.24 3.69 -16.00
N VAL A 121 -22.42 4.26 -16.32
CA VAL A 121 -22.96 4.29 -17.69
C VAL A 121 -22.05 5.04 -18.67
N TYR A 122 -21.21 5.96 -18.19
CA TYR A 122 -20.31 6.74 -19.03
C TYR A 122 -18.87 6.19 -19.06
N ILE A 123 -18.58 5.12 -18.33
CA ILE A 123 -17.29 4.44 -18.38
C ILE A 123 -17.31 3.49 -19.58
N SER A 124 -16.45 3.74 -20.56
CA SER A 124 -16.32 2.84 -21.71
C SER A 124 -15.44 1.63 -21.37
N GLU A 125 -15.59 0.56 -22.14
CA GLU A 125 -14.74 -0.63 -22.00
C GLU A 125 -13.24 -0.29 -22.23
N GLU A 126 -12.95 0.77 -22.97
CA GLU A 126 -11.58 1.28 -23.18
C GLU A 126 -11.01 1.96 -21.94
N ASP A 127 -11.84 2.67 -21.17
CA ASP A 127 -11.44 3.30 -19.91
C ASP A 127 -11.11 2.27 -18.82
N LEU A 128 -11.66 1.05 -18.93
CA LEU A 128 -11.44 -0.05 -18.00
C LEU A 128 -10.19 -0.87 -18.30
N LYS A 129 -9.67 -0.84 -19.54
CA LYS A 129 -8.53 -1.68 -19.98
C LYS A 129 -7.20 -1.34 -19.29
N ASN A 130 -7.09 -0.17 -18.67
CA ASN A 130 -5.88 0.26 -17.97
C ASN A 130 -5.93 0.02 -16.44
N TYR A 131 -6.97 -0.66 -15.95
CA TYR A 131 -7.10 -1.04 -14.55
C TYR A 131 -6.71 -2.50 -14.27
N ASP A 132 -6.19 -3.21 -15.27
CA ASP A 132 -5.60 -4.54 -15.08
C ASP A 132 -4.29 -4.40 -14.28
N ASN A 133 -4.33 -4.87 -13.04
CA ASN A 133 -3.15 -5.16 -12.20
C ASN A 133 -2.48 -6.46 -12.65
#